data_AF-A0A8H3ZQY7-F1
#
_entry.id   AF-A0A8H3ZQY7-F1
#
_cell.length_a   1.000
_cell.length_b   1.000
_cell.length_c   1.000
_cell.angle_alpha   90.00
_cell.angle_beta   90.00
_cell.angle_gamma   90.00
#
_symmetry.space_group_name_H-M   'P 1'
#
loop_
_entity.id
_entity.type
_entity.pdbx_description
1 polymer ?
#
loop_
_entity_poly.entity_id
_entity_poly.type
_entity_poly.pdbx_seq_one_letter_code
_entity_poly.pdbx_strand_id
1 'polypeptide(L)'
;MVNRLENGLTLNLNLCHYFETFDVVFRPTEQPDVYDLEWMSPLRCLAGRRFTSNDETMRLTSSDSNLALPRPQFLEMHYRLGHILKDSKYLHHFDFEREMGKTFDYPASVMPDGSTDLGRIITEKLLMHI
;
A
#
# COMPACT_ATOMS: atom_id res chain seq x y z
N MET A 1 -13.17 11.47 5.80
CA MET A 1 -14.10 10.42 6.27
C MET A 1 -13.62 9.09 5.68
N VAL A 2 -12.66 8.42 6.34
CA VAL A 2 -11.88 7.30 5.75
C VAL A 2 -12.25 5.93 6.35
N ASN A 3 -12.80 5.92 7.57
CA ASN A 3 -13.13 4.71 8.32
C ASN A 3 -14.61 4.33 8.19
N ARG A 4 -15.04 3.90 7.00
CA ARG A 4 -16.38 3.39 6.72
C ARG A 4 -16.29 2.05 6.00
N LEU A 5 -17.28 1.18 6.20
CA LEU A 5 -17.36 -0.12 5.51
C LEU A 5 -17.35 0.00 3.98
N GLU A 6 -17.88 1.10 3.45
CA GLU A 6 -17.84 1.44 2.01
C GLU A 6 -16.41 1.66 1.43
N ASN A 7 -15.40 1.69 2.30
CA ASN A 7 -13.97 1.78 1.98
C ASN A 7 -13.19 0.54 2.50
N GLY A 8 -13.90 -0.45 3.05
CA GLY A 8 -13.31 -1.67 3.59
C GLY A 8 -13.23 -2.76 2.53
N LEU A 9 -12.05 -3.35 2.34
CA LEU A 9 -11.83 -4.49 1.46
C LEU A 9 -11.23 -5.64 2.26
N THR A 10 -11.71 -6.86 2.04
CA THR A 10 -11.09 -8.06 2.60
C THR A 10 -10.17 -8.68 1.57
N LEU A 11 -8.91 -8.87 1.94
CA LEU A 11 -7.89 -9.48 1.08
C LEU A 11 -7.32 -10.72 1.79
N ASN A 12 -6.75 -11.65 1.02
CA ASN A 12 -5.93 -12.69 1.63
C ASN A 12 -4.70 -12.05 2.29
N LEU A 13 -4.12 -12.69 3.32
CA LEU A 13 -3.06 -12.10 4.14
C LEU A 13 -1.86 -11.60 3.32
N ASN A 14 -1.48 -12.35 2.28
CA ASN A 14 -0.36 -11.99 1.42
C ASN A 14 -0.66 -10.73 0.61
N LEU A 15 -1.84 -10.66 -0.02
CA LEU A 15 -2.26 -9.54 -0.85
C LEU A 15 -2.55 -8.30 -0.01
N CYS A 16 -3.10 -8.47 1.20
CA CYS A 16 -3.32 -7.40 2.17
C CYS A 16 -2.00 -6.67 2.47
N HIS A 17 -0.96 -7.44 2.79
CA HIS A 17 0.36 -6.88 3.10
C HIS A 17 0.92 -6.03 1.95
N TYR A 18 0.75 -6.48 0.71
CA TYR A 18 1.29 -5.80 -0.47
C TYR A 18 0.47 -4.59 -0.89
N PHE A 19 -0.84 -4.65 -0.68
CA PHE A 19 -1.74 -3.55 -0.96
C PHE A 19 -1.49 -2.38 0.01
N GLU A 20 -1.27 -2.67 1.28
CA GLU A 20 -0.96 -1.67 2.33
C GLU A 20 0.37 -0.95 2.07
N THR A 21 1.34 -1.63 1.46
CA THR A 21 2.67 -1.07 1.19
C THR A 21 2.82 -0.46 -0.19
N PHE A 22 1.74 -0.39 -0.97
CA PHE A 22 1.76 0.01 -2.38
C PHE A 22 2.71 -0.85 -3.26
N ASP A 23 3.07 -2.05 -2.81
CA ASP A 23 3.81 -3.04 -3.61
C ASP A 23 2.95 -3.57 -4.76
N VAL A 24 1.63 -3.57 -4.57
CA VAL A 24 0.62 -3.82 -5.59
C VAL A 24 -0.45 -2.74 -5.52
N VAL A 25 -0.92 -2.31 -6.68
CA VAL A 25 -2.08 -1.42 -6.82
C VAL A 25 -3.09 -2.03 -7.78
N PHE A 26 -4.35 -1.60 -7.65
CA PHE A 26 -5.45 -2.08 -8.49
C PHE A 26 -5.80 -1.04 -9.55
N ARG A 27 -5.41 -1.31 -10.79
CA ARG A 27 -5.71 -0.43 -11.93
C ARG A 27 -7.16 -0.65 -12.37
N PRO A 28 -8.00 0.40 -12.43
CA PRO A 28 -9.37 0.26 -12.93
C PRO A 28 -9.40 -0.22 -14.39
N THR A 29 -10.35 -1.09 -14.71
CA THR A 29 -10.64 -1.51 -16.09
C THR A 29 -11.95 -0.90 -16.60
N GLU A 30 -12.31 -1.17 -17.85
CA GLU A 30 -13.62 -0.77 -18.40
C GLU A 30 -14.79 -1.53 -17.76
N GLN A 31 -14.52 -2.66 -17.11
CA GLN A 31 -15.55 -3.46 -16.45
C GLN A 31 -15.74 -3.00 -14.99
N PRO A 32 -16.99 -2.77 -14.54
CA PRO A 32 -17.26 -2.48 -13.14
C PRO A 32 -16.72 -3.57 -12.22
N ASP A 33 -16.10 -3.13 -11.12
CA ASP A 33 -15.56 -4.00 -10.06
C ASP A 33 -14.45 -4.96 -10.51
N VAL A 34 -13.87 -4.75 -11.69
CA VAL A 34 -12.74 -5.50 -12.22
C VAL A 34 -11.52 -4.60 -12.33
N TYR A 35 -10.40 -5.10 -11.82
CA TYR A 35 -9.14 -4.37 -11.72
C TYR A 35 -7.98 -5.23 -12.17
N ASP A 36 -7.00 -4.63 -12.84
CA ASP A 36 -5.72 -5.28 -13.12
C ASP A 36 -4.79 -5.09 -11.91
N LEU A 37 -4.07 -6.14 -11.52
CA LEU A 37 -3.03 -6.05 -10.50
C LEU A 37 -1.75 -5.53 -11.14
N GLU A 38 -1.33 -4.33 -10.73
CA GLU A 38 -0.06 -3.75 -11.12
C GLU A 38 0.95 -3.82 -9.97
N TRP A 39 2.02 -4.58 -10.17
CA TRP A 39 3.11 -4.73 -9.22
C TRP A 39 4.13 -3.61 -9.37
N MET A 40 4.40 -2.90 -8.27
CA MET A 40 5.21 -1.68 -8.26
C MET A 40 6.65 -1.89 -7.80
N SER A 41 6.94 -2.92 -6.99
CA SER A 41 8.28 -3.17 -6.45
C SER A 41 9.11 -4.14 -7.30
N PRO A 42 10.35 -3.77 -7.68
CA PRO A 42 11.25 -4.61 -8.47
C PRO A 42 11.83 -5.81 -7.68
N LEU A 43 11.76 -5.78 -6.34
CA LEU A 43 12.32 -6.84 -5.47
C LEU A 43 11.62 -8.19 -5.66
N ARG A 44 10.43 -8.22 -6.28
CA ARG A 44 9.71 -9.46 -6.64
C ARG A 44 10.31 -10.21 -7.81
N CYS A 45 11.05 -9.54 -8.69
CA CYS A 45 11.76 -10.20 -9.78
C CYS A 45 12.86 -11.14 -9.26
N LEU A 46 13.35 -10.92 -8.02
CA LEU A 46 14.43 -11.69 -7.42
C LEU A 46 13.96 -12.95 -6.68
N ALA A 47 12.70 -12.99 -6.21
CA ALA A 47 12.14 -14.13 -5.48
C ALA A 47 11.65 -15.29 -6.38
N GLY A 48 12.07 -15.34 -7.65
CA GLY A 48 11.77 -16.43 -8.59
C GLY A 48 10.32 -16.49 -9.10
N ARG A 49 9.39 -15.69 -8.56
CA ARG A 49 8.06 -15.50 -9.14
C ARG A 49 8.10 -14.32 -10.12
N ARG A 50 8.28 -14.63 -11.40
CA ARG A 50 7.92 -13.69 -12.47
C ARG A 50 6.40 -13.54 -12.46
N PHE A 51 5.89 -12.58 -11.72
CA PHE A 51 4.57 -12.03 -12.01
C PHE A 51 4.75 -11.20 -13.29
N THR A 52 4.65 -11.86 -14.44
CA THR A 52 4.60 -11.16 -15.72
C THR A 52 3.38 -10.25 -15.67
N SER A 53 3.63 -8.97 -15.90
CA SER A 53 2.76 -7.81 -15.67
C SER A 53 1.39 -7.80 -16.37
N ASN A 54 0.89 -8.93 -16.90
CA ASN A 54 -0.08 -8.92 -17.97
C ASN A 54 -1.36 -9.74 -17.76
N ASP A 55 -1.59 -10.49 -16.67
CA ASP A 55 -2.81 -11.35 -16.61
C ASP A 55 -3.47 -11.56 -15.24
N GLU A 56 -3.02 -10.92 -14.15
CA GLU A 56 -3.74 -11.04 -12.87
C GLU A 56 -4.84 -9.97 -12.79
N THR A 57 -6.02 -10.33 -13.31
CA THR A 57 -7.27 -9.58 -13.07
C THR A 57 -7.89 -10.01 -11.75
N MET A 58 -8.37 -9.04 -10.98
CA MET A 58 -9.17 -9.25 -9.78
C MET A 58 -10.56 -8.69 -9.99
N ARG A 59 -11.57 -9.51 -9.68
CA ARG A 59 -12.96 -9.07 -9.58
C ARG A 59 -13.37 -8.99 -8.12
N LEU A 60 -13.89 -7.85 -7.70
CA LEU A 60 -14.53 -7.74 -6.40
C LEU A 60 -15.89 -8.42 -6.43
N THR A 61 -16.15 -9.23 -5.40
CA THR A 61 -17.43 -9.90 -5.20
C THR A 61 -17.83 -9.71 -3.74
N SER A 62 -19.14 -9.66 -3.50
CA SER A 62 -19.68 -9.70 -2.15
C SER A 62 -20.37 -11.03 -1.93
N SER A 63 -20.04 -11.70 -0.83
CA SER A 63 -20.77 -12.89 -0.38
C SER A 63 -22.11 -12.54 0.28
N ASP A 64 -22.30 -11.27 0.69
CA ASP A 64 -23.52 -10.75 1.29
C ASP A 64 -24.09 -9.62 0.41
N SER A 65 -25.29 -9.82 -0.14
CA SER A 65 -25.95 -8.83 -1.01
C SER A 65 -26.34 -7.53 -0.29
N ASN A 66 -26.31 -7.50 1.05
CA ASN A 66 -26.56 -6.29 1.84
C ASN A 66 -25.31 -5.42 2.00
N LEU A 67 -24.12 -5.95 1.71
CA LEU A 67 -22.88 -5.21 1.76
C LEU A 67 -22.54 -4.67 0.38
N ALA A 68 -22.51 -3.34 0.27
CA ALA A 68 -22.05 -2.67 -0.93
C ALA A 68 -20.54 -2.91 -1.12
N LEU A 69 -20.12 -3.13 -2.36
CA LEU A 69 -18.71 -3.16 -2.71
C LEU A 69 -18.06 -1.79 -2.48
N PRO A 70 -16.73 -1.74 -2.25
CA PRO A 70 -16.01 -0.49 -2.11
C PRO A 70 -16.24 0.42 -3.32
N ARG A 71 -16.44 1.71 -3.07
CA ARG A 71 -16.62 2.66 -4.18
C ARG A 71 -15.34 2.69 -5.03
N PRO A 72 -15.43 2.55 -6.38
CA PRO A 72 -14.25 2.48 -7.25
C PRO A 72 -13.26 3.64 -7.09
N GLN A 73 -13.77 4.83 -6.77
CA GLN A 73 -12.99 6.04 -6.51
C GLN A 73 -11.90 5.87 -5.42
N PHE A 74 -12.12 5.00 -4.43
CA PHE A 74 -11.13 4.77 -3.37
C PHE A 74 -9.95 3.92 -3.86
N LEU A 75 -10.23 2.92 -4.70
CA LEU A 75 -9.18 2.11 -5.34
C LEU A 75 -8.44 2.91 -6.41
N GLU A 76 -9.15 3.78 -7.14
CA GLU A 76 -8.51 4.72 -8.06
C GLU A 76 -7.58 5.70 -7.33
N MET A 77 -7.99 6.19 -6.15
CA MET A 77 -7.13 7.02 -5.31
C MET A 77 -5.87 6.26 -4.85
N HIS A 78 -6.03 5.03 -4.38
CA HIS A 78 -4.89 4.16 -4.01
C HIS A 78 -3.93 3.94 -5.19
N TYR A 79 -4.46 3.63 -6.37
CA TYR A 79 -3.69 3.49 -7.60
C TYR A 79 -2.85 4.74 -7.92
N ARG A 80 -3.50 5.91 -7.92
CA ARG A 80 -2.81 7.19 -8.18
C ARG A 80 -1.74 7.49 -7.13
N LEU A 81 -2.02 7.23 -5.86
CA LEU A 81 -1.05 7.40 -4.77
C LEU A 81 0.16 6.49 -4.94
N GLY A 82 -0.04 5.22 -5.30
CA GLY A 82 1.06 4.29 -5.55
C GLY A 82 1.99 4.77 -6.67
N HIS A 83 1.42 5.28 -7.77
CA HIS A 83 2.22 5.89 -8.85
C HIS A 83 2.98 7.14 -8.40
N ILE A 84 2.33 8.06 -7.67
CA ILE A 84 3.00 9.26 -7.14
C ILE A 84 4.17 8.85 -6.23
N LEU A 85 3.98 7.87 -5.34
CA LEU A 85 5.02 7.38 -4.43
C LEU A 85 6.17 6.68 -5.17
N LYS A 86 5.85 5.94 -6.22
CA LYS A 86 6.85 5.30 -7.10
C LYS A 86 7.68 6.33 -7.86
N ASP A 87 7.03 7.27 -8.52
CA ASP A 87 7.69 8.28 -9.36
C ASP A 87 8.53 9.25 -8.53
N SER A 88 8.09 9.54 -7.30
CA SER A 88 8.83 10.33 -6.33
C SER A 88 9.97 9.57 -5.63
N LYS A 89 10.19 8.28 -5.97
CA LYS A 89 11.20 7.37 -5.40
C LYS A 89 11.05 7.08 -3.90
N TYR A 90 9.99 7.56 -3.25
CA TYR A 90 9.72 7.29 -1.83
C TYR A 90 9.23 5.85 -1.59
N LEU A 91 8.66 5.20 -2.59
CA LEU A 91 8.28 3.79 -2.48
C LEU A 91 9.48 2.90 -2.10
N HIS A 92 10.66 3.17 -2.68
CA HIS A 92 11.90 2.46 -2.35
C HIS A 92 12.47 2.83 -0.98
N HIS A 93 12.15 4.04 -0.48
CA HIS A 93 12.55 4.46 0.86
C HIS A 93 11.77 3.70 1.93
N PHE A 94 10.47 3.46 1.72
CA PHE A 94 9.66 2.62 2.62
C PHE A 94 10.13 1.17 2.63
N ASP A 95 10.47 0.59 1.48
CA ASP A 95 11.05 -0.75 1.41
C ASP A 95 12.41 -0.82 2.13
N PHE A 96 13.28 0.17 1.91
CA PHE A 96 14.59 0.25 2.54
C PHE A 96 14.50 0.46 4.07
N GLU A 97 13.70 1.41 4.54
CA GLU A 97 13.49 1.65 5.98
C GLU A 97 12.80 0.46 6.67
N ARG A 98 11.90 -0.26 5.98
CA ARG A 98 11.21 -1.44 6.53
C ARG A 98 12.12 -2.67 6.60
N GLU A 99 12.96 -2.90 5.59
CA GLU A 99 13.95 -3.99 5.64
C GLU A 99 15.08 -3.69 6.62
N MET A 100 15.56 -2.44 6.69
CA MET A 100 16.56 -1.99 7.67
C MET A 100 16.00 -1.89 9.10
N GLY A 101 14.71 -1.58 9.24
CA GLY A 101 14.01 -1.55 10.53
C GLY A 101 13.74 -2.93 11.13
N LYS A 102 13.97 -4.01 10.37
CA LYS A 102 14.03 -5.38 10.92
C LYS A 102 15.42 -5.76 11.44
N THR A 103 16.47 -5.00 11.07
CA THR A 103 17.87 -5.27 11.44
C THR A 103 18.44 -4.25 12.43
N PHE A 104 17.81 -3.09 12.62
CA PHE A 104 18.18 -2.11 13.63
C PHE A 104 17.03 -1.88 14.62
N ASP A 105 17.35 -1.95 15.92
CA ASP A 105 16.50 -1.44 16.99
C ASP A 105 16.01 -0.04 16.62
N TYR A 106 14.70 0.12 16.42
CA TYR A 106 14.10 1.38 16.02
C TYR A 106 14.42 2.49 17.05
N PRO A 107 14.87 3.68 16.63
CA PRO A 107 14.90 4.83 17.52
C PRO A 107 13.48 5.37 17.69
N ALA A 108 13.06 5.50 18.96
CA ALA A 108 11.84 6.13 19.48
C ALA A 108 10.50 5.71 18.83
N SER A 109 9.90 4.65 19.38
CA SER A 109 8.47 4.37 19.18
C SER A 109 7.60 5.49 19.75
N VAL A 110 6.44 5.73 19.13
CA VAL A 110 5.44 6.64 19.71
C VAL A 110 4.96 6.04 21.03
N MET A 111 5.36 6.68 22.11
CA MET A 111 4.99 6.34 23.47
C MET A 111 3.47 6.52 23.63
N PRO A 112 2.76 5.51 24.15
CA PRO A 112 1.30 5.54 24.29
C PRO A 112 0.80 6.56 25.33
N ASP A 113 1.71 7.14 26.11
CA ASP A 113 1.42 8.20 27.07
C ASP A 113 1.35 9.61 26.44
N GLY A 114 1.60 9.72 25.13
CA GLY A 114 1.56 10.99 24.41
C GLY A 114 2.77 11.90 24.64
N SER A 115 3.81 11.42 25.32
CA SER A 115 5.05 12.17 25.56
C SER A 115 5.97 12.26 24.33
N THR A 116 5.56 11.65 23.22
CA THR A 116 6.39 11.59 22.02
C THR A 116 6.45 12.93 21.34
N ASP A 117 7.68 13.45 21.19
CA ASP A 117 7.95 14.61 20.37
C ASP A 117 7.91 14.22 18.88
N LEU A 118 6.68 14.23 18.35
CA LEU A 118 6.42 13.99 16.94
C LEU A 118 7.12 15.03 16.05
N GLY A 119 7.32 16.26 16.55
CA GLY A 119 8.03 17.32 15.83
C GLY A 119 9.47 16.92 15.54
N ARG A 120 10.17 16.36 16.53
CA ARG A 120 11.53 15.86 16.37
C ARG A 120 11.61 14.67 15.41
N ILE A 121 10.71 13.69 15.54
CA ILE A 121 10.69 12.50 14.66
C ILE A 121 10.45 12.90 13.19
N ILE A 122 9.51 13.82 12.97
CA ILE A 122 9.21 14.34 11.63
C ILE A 122 10.41 15.12 11.08
N THR A 123 11.06 15.93 11.91
CA THR A 123 12.24 16.72 11.52
C THR A 123 13.42 15.80 11.14
N GLU A 124 13.70 14.77 11.94
CA GLU A 124 14.75 13.80 11.67
C GLU A 124 14.46 12.99 10.40
N LYS A 125 13.21 12.54 10.19
CA LYS A 125 12.87 11.73 9.01
C LYS A 125 12.70 12.56 7.72
N LEU A 126 12.28 13.82 7.80
CA LEU A 126 12.06 14.66 6.61
C LEU A 126 13.29 15.48 6.20
N LEU A 127 14.20 15.83 7.12
CA LEU A 127 15.36 16.69 6.81
C LEU A 127 16.68 15.94 6.58
N MET A 128 16.72 14.60 6.71
CA MET A 128 17.91 13.82 6.35
C MET A 128 18.15 13.67 4.84
N HIS A 129 17.34 14.32 3.98
CA HIS A 129 17.48 14.31 2.52
C HIS A 129 17.55 15.73 1.91
N ILE A 130 18.36 16.61 2.51
CA ILE A 130 18.89 17.82 1.84
C ILE A 130 20.40 17.68 1.69
#